data_AF-A0A559KAG0-F1
#
_entry.id   AF-A0A559KAG0-F1
#
_cell.length_a   1.000
_cell.length_b   1.000
_cell.length_c   1.000
_cell.angle_alpha   90.00
_cell.angle_beta   90.00
_cell.angle_gamma   90.00
#
_symmetry.space_group_name_H-M   'P 1'
#
loop_
_entity.id
_entity.type
_entity.pdbx_description
1 polymer ?
#
loop_
_entity_poly.entity_id
_entity_poly.type
_entity_poly.pdbx_seq_one_letter_code
_entity_poly.pdbx_strand_id
1 'polypeptide(L)' 'MDPNINQAAQAGNQLPIGKNEDVEFSSDMADEADMKALQRAQKADQRQQEQE' A
#
# COMPACT_ATOMS: atom_id res chain seq x y z
N MET A 1 -27.51 35.31 16.69
CA MET A 1 -26.45 34.56 17.39
C MET A 1 -26.50 33.18 16.79
N ASP A 2 -25.81 33.05 15.66
CA ASP A 2 -26.01 31.95 14.72
C ASP A 2 -25.25 30.70 15.19
N PRO A 3 -25.84 29.50 15.09
CA PRO A 3 -25.25 28.30 15.65
C PRO A 3 -24.02 27.85 14.85
N ASN A 4 -22.88 27.89 15.54
CA ASN A 4 -21.70 27.02 15.45
C ASN A 4 -21.48 26.23 14.13
N ILE A 5 -20.59 26.75 13.29
CA ILE A 5 -20.14 26.21 11.98
C ILE A 5 -19.27 24.92 12.08
N ASN A 6 -19.00 24.38 13.27
CA ASN A 6 -17.96 23.37 13.47
C ASN A 6 -18.41 21.89 13.47
N GLN A 7 -19.46 21.50 12.73
CA GLN A 7 -19.97 20.11 12.78
C GLN A 7 -20.26 19.43 11.44
N ALA A 8 -19.60 19.84 10.34
CA ALA A 8 -19.76 19.19 9.02
C ALA A 8 -18.48 18.56 8.44
N ALA A 9 -17.40 18.41 9.22
CA ALA A 9 -16.12 17.91 8.72
C ALA A 9 -15.83 16.42 9.02
N GLN A 10 -16.87 15.62 9.28
CA GLN A 10 -16.69 14.21 9.72
C GLN A 10 -17.63 13.21 9.01
N ALA A 11 -18.19 13.56 7.86
CA ALA A 11 -18.92 12.61 7.02
C ALA A 11 -17.94 11.91 6.06
N GLY A 12 -17.24 10.93 6.63
CA GLY A 12 -16.68 9.73 5.98
C GLY A 12 -16.54 9.70 4.46
N ASN A 13 -15.58 10.45 3.91
CA ASN A 13 -15.05 10.16 2.59
C ASN A 13 -14.08 8.95 2.70
N GLN A 14 -14.59 7.81 3.18
CA GLN A 14 -13.91 6.52 3.12
C GLN A 14 -13.87 6.11 1.65
N LEU A 15 -12.95 6.72 0.91
CA LEU A 15 -12.58 6.25 -0.41
C LEU A 15 -12.26 4.77 -0.30
N PRO A 16 -12.80 3.92 -1.20
CA PRO A 16 -12.45 2.50 -1.18
C PRO A 16 -10.92 2.43 -1.23
N ILE A 17 -10.32 1.90 -0.16
CA ILE A 17 -8.91 1.56 -0.18
C ILE A 17 -8.83 0.47 -1.23
N GLY A 18 -8.27 0.82 -2.39
CA GLY A 18 -7.99 -0.14 -3.45
C GLY A 18 -7.16 -1.24 -2.82
N LYS A 19 -7.73 -2.42 -2.68
CA LYS A 19 -6.96 -3.60 -2.34
C LYS A 19 -6.20 -3.97 -3.61
N ASN A 20 -4.92 -4.29 -3.49
CA ASN A 20 -4.11 -4.81 -4.60
C ASN A 20 -4.55 -6.25 -4.96
N GLU A 21 -5.86 -6.48 -5.14
CA GLU A 21 -6.41 -7.82 -5.37
C GLU A 21 -6.16 -8.31 -6.82
N ASP A 22 -5.82 -7.44 -7.78
CA ASP A 22 -5.69 -7.82 -9.20
C ASP A 22 -4.40 -7.34 -9.89
N VAL A 23 -3.25 -7.30 -9.19
CA VAL A 23 -1.94 -7.07 -9.86
C VAL A 23 -1.11 -8.34 -9.78
N GLU A 24 -1.34 -9.25 -10.72
CA GLU A 24 -0.48 -10.42 -10.91
C GLU A 24 0.90 -9.95 -11.41
N PHE A 25 1.97 -10.38 -10.73
CA PHE A 25 3.34 -10.07 -11.13
C PHE A 25 3.63 -10.73 -12.49
N SER A 26 3.66 -9.92 -13.56
CA SER A 26 4.05 -10.37 -14.90
C SER A 26 5.55 -10.23 -15.07
N SER A 27 6.28 -11.36 -15.01
CA SER A 27 7.74 -11.38 -15.20
C SER A 27 8.19 -10.85 -16.56
N ASP A 28 7.33 -10.94 -17.57
CA ASP A 28 7.64 -10.50 -18.95
C ASP A 28 7.49 -8.98 -19.13
N MET A 29 6.73 -8.33 -18.23
CA MET A 29 6.58 -6.88 -18.19
C MET A 29 7.45 -6.22 -17.12
N ALA A 30 7.98 -7.01 -16.18
CA ALA A 30 8.88 -6.55 -15.14
C ALA A 30 10.22 -6.12 -15.75
N ASP A 31 10.61 -4.88 -15.49
CA ASP A 31 11.93 -4.40 -15.88
C ASP A 31 13.01 -4.83 -14.88
N GLU A 32 14.27 -4.48 -15.16
CA GLU A 32 15.38 -4.81 -14.27
C GLU A 32 15.24 -4.18 -12.88
N ALA A 33 14.54 -3.05 -12.76
CA ALA A 33 14.32 -2.37 -11.48
C ALA A 33 13.27 -3.11 -10.65
N ASP A 34 12.19 -3.58 -11.27
CA ASP A 34 11.14 -4.38 -10.63
C ASP A 34 11.72 -5.68 -10.06
N MET A 35 12.57 -6.36 -10.83
CA MET A 35 13.25 -7.57 -10.39
C MET A 35 14.18 -7.31 -9.19
N LYS A 36 14.91 -6.18 -9.20
CA LYS A 36 15.78 -5.79 -8.06
C LYS A 36 14.97 -5.44 -6.82
N ALA A 37 13.81 -4.81 -6.97
CA ALA A 37 12.92 -4.50 -5.85
C ALA A 37 12.41 -5.78 -5.19
N LEU A 38 11.94 -6.75 -5.99
CA LEU A 38 11.50 -8.06 -5.50
C LEU A 38 12.60 -8.78 -4.70
N GLN A 39 13.82 -8.82 -5.25
CA GLN A 39 14.96 -9.44 -4.56
C GLN A 39 15.33 -8.73 -3.25
N ARG A 40 15.22 -7.40 -3.19
CA ARG A 40 15.49 -6.64 -1.96
C ARG A 40 14.42 -6.89 -0.90
N ALA A 41 13.15 -6.95 -1.30
CA ALA A 41 12.04 -7.28 -0.41
C ALA A 41 12.23 -8.68 0.19
N GLN A 42 12.47 -9.69 -0.65
CA GLN A 42 12.72 -11.07 -0.20
C GLN A 42 13.90 -11.16 0.80
N LYS A 43 15.01 -10.46 0.53
CA LYS A 43 16.16 -10.41 1.45
C LYS A 43 15.90 -9.64 2.74
N ALA A 44 15.01 -8.65 2.71
CA ALA A 44 14.60 -7.94 3.92
C ALA A 44 13.72 -8.85 4.79
N ASP A 45 12.73 -9.50 4.18
CA ASP A 45 11.82 -10.42 4.86
C ASP A 45 12.58 -11.61 5.46
N GLN A 46 13.53 -12.20 4.72
CA GLN A 46 14.38 -13.29 5.21
C GLN A 46 15.16 -12.86 6.47
N ARG A 47 15.78 -11.67 6.45
CA ARG A 47 16.48 -11.15 7.62
C ARG A 47 15.55 -10.89 8.80
N GLN A 48 14.29 -10.55 8.54
CA GLN A 48 13.31 -10.28 9.57
C GLN A 48 12.81 -11.57 10.21
N GLN A 49 12.58 -12.62 9.41
CA GLN A 49 12.21 -13.95 9.90
C GLN A 49 13.35 -14.65 10.64
N GLU A 50 14.61 -14.42 10.26
CA GLU A 50 15.78 -14.94 11.00
C GLU A 50 16.01 -14.22 12.34
N GLN A 51 15.37 -13.06 12.56
CA GLN A 51 15.48 -12.26 13.79
C GLN A 51 14.26 -12.44 14.73
N GLU A 52 13.28 -13.27 14.37
CA GLU A 52 12.22 -13.77 15.26
C GLU A 52 12.61 -15.10 15.90
#